data_AF-A0A674D822-F1
#
_entry.id   AF-A0A674D822-F1
#
_cell.length_a   1.000
_cell.length_b   1.000
_cell.length_c   1.000
_cell.angle_alpha   90.00
_cell.angle_beta   90.00
_cell.angle_gamma   90.00
#
_symmetry.space_group_name_H-M   'P 1'
#
loop_
_entity.id
_entity.type
_entity.pdbx_description
1 polymer ?
#
loop_
_entity_poly.entity_id
_entity_poly.type
_entity_poly.pdbx_seq_one_letter_code
_entity_poly.pdbx_strand_id
1 'polypeptide(L)'
;MAEFSSILVVFSSILVVFSSIQVVFSSIQVVFSSILVVFSSILVVCSRFMNGRVQQYPGCVQQYPGCVQQYPGVFSRFMNGRVPSSKRYRPTDYEHAANCATHGLWIIPSLVGGSVLYFLSVDQWQAAAAWLYGAGLSGLFISSTLFHTVAWKIRHLRIVEQRFHMCDRMAIYFFIAASYTPWLMLRELGPWSCHMRWIIWIMAVIGSTYVFYFHERYKLVELLGYVAMGAGPALVILSMADTAGLCELAVGGIFYVVGVAFFKSDGVVPFAHAIWHLFVAMGAATHYYAIWRHLYTPGH
;
A
#
# COMPACT_ATOMS: atom_id res chain seq x y z
N MET A 1 26.63 -43.91 -0.26
CA MET A 1 25.82 -43.60 0.94
C MET A 1 25.82 -42.12 1.28
N ALA A 2 26.97 -41.44 1.32
CA ALA A 2 27.04 -39.99 1.61
C ALA A 2 26.34 -39.09 0.57
N GLU A 3 26.37 -39.44 -0.72
CA GLU A 3 25.65 -38.66 -1.76
C GLU A 3 24.13 -38.74 -1.61
N PHE A 4 23.62 -39.90 -1.19
CA PHE A 4 22.19 -40.12 -1.00
C PHE A 4 21.65 -39.36 0.23
N SER A 5 22.43 -39.26 1.31
CA SER A 5 22.06 -38.45 2.48
C SER A 5 22.05 -36.96 2.16
N SER A 6 22.99 -36.47 1.34
CA SER A 6 23.03 -35.07 0.93
C SER A 6 21.82 -34.68 0.08
N ILE A 7 21.39 -35.57 -0.84
CA ILE A 7 20.19 -35.37 -1.64
C ILE A 7 18.94 -35.30 -0.75
N LEU A 8 18.82 -36.17 0.25
CA LEU A 8 17.68 -36.17 1.19
C LEU A 8 17.62 -34.89 2.04
N VAL A 9 18.76 -34.34 2.45
CA VAL A 9 18.82 -33.06 3.19
C VAL A 9 18.37 -31.89 2.32
N VAL A 10 18.78 -31.87 1.04
CA VAL A 10 18.34 -30.85 0.07
C VAL A 10 16.83 -30.94 -0.16
N PHE A 11 16.29 -32.15 -0.38
CA PHE A 11 14.85 -32.35 -0.52
C PHE A 11 14.06 -31.95 0.73
N SER A 12 14.54 -32.29 1.92
CA SER A 12 13.91 -31.87 3.18
C SER A 12 13.91 -30.35 3.33
N SER A 13 15.01 -29.68 2.97
CA SER A 13 15.11 -28.22 3.02
C SER A 13 14.14 -27.55 2.03
N ILE A 14 14.03 -28.09 0.82
CA ILE A 14 13.07 -27.64 -0.19
C ILE A 14 11.63 -27.81 0.31
N LEU A 15 11.28 -28.96 0.89
CA LEU A 15 9.95 -29.23 1.44
C LEU A 15 9.58 -28.28 2.58
N VAL A 16 10.53 -27.93 3.45
CA VAL A 16 10.32 -26.94 4.52
C VAL A 16 10.07 -25.54 3.94
N VAL A 17 10.81 -25.16 2.89
CA VAL A 17 10.59 -23.90 2.18
C VAL A 17 9.22 -23.88 1.51
N PHE A 18 8.82 -24.94 0.80
CA PHE A 18 7.49 -25.06 0.20
C PHE A 18 6.36 -25.03 1.22
N SER A 19 6.50 -25.76 2.33
CA SER A 19 5.52 -25.75 3.43
C SER A 19 5.42 -24.35 4.06
N SER A 20 6.54 -23.66 4.24
CA SER A 20 6.56 -22.30 4.77
C SER A 20 5.88 -21.32 3.81
N ILE A 21 6.16 -21.44 2.52
CA ILE A 21 5.51 -20.65 1.46
C ILE A 21 4.01 -20.93 1.42
N GLN A 22 3.57 -22.19 1.49
CA GLN A 22 2.16 -22.56 1.47
C GLN A 22 1.40 -22.10 2.72
N VAL A 23 2.05 -22.13 3.89
CA VAL A 23 1.50 -21.57 5.14
C VAL A 23 1.39 -20.05 5.03
N VAL A 24 2.38 -19.37 4.45
CA VAL A 24 2.33 -17.92 4.19
C VAL A 24 1.19 -17.60 3.21
N PHE A 25 1.03 -18.33 2.12
CA PHE A 25 -0.08 -18.15 1.19
C PHE A 25 -1.45 -18.44 1.81
N SER A 26 -1.56 -19.50 2.63
CA SER A 26 -2.79 -19.82 3.36
C SER A 26 -3.12 -18.75 4.39
N SER A 27 -2.10 -18.23 5.07
CA SER A 27 -2.24 -17.11 6.02
C SER A 27 -2.63 -15.83 5.29
N ILE A 28 -2.05 -15.56 4.12
CA ILE A 28 -2.43 -14.45 3.24
C ILE A 28 -3.88 -14.63 2.78
N GLN A 29 -4.32 -15.83 2.39
CA GLN A 29 -5.68 -16.11 1.97
C GLN A 29 -6.70 -15.97 3.12
N VAL A 30 -6.34 -16.37 4.34
CA VAL A 30 -7.12 -16.15 5.56
C VAL A 30 -7.17 -14.65 5.90
N VAL A 31 -6.07 -13.93 5.73
CA VAL A 31 -6.01 -12.47 5.88
C VAL A 31 -6.88 -11.80 4.82
N PHE A 32 -6.83 -12.20 3.54
CA PHE A 32 -7.73 -11.74 2.48
C PHE A 32 -9.19 -12.05 2.79
N SER A 33 -9.50 -13.23 3.33
CA SER A 33 -10.86 -13.63 3.72
C SER A 33 -11.36 -12.80 4.90
N SER A 34 -10.49 -12.55 5.88
CA SER A 34 -10.79 -11.71 7.05
C SER A 34 -10.94 -10.24 6.64
N ILE A 35 -10.09 -9.76 5.74
CA ILE A 35 -10.17 -8.43 5.13
C ILE A 35 -11.47 -8.32 4.30
N LEU A 36 -11.85 -9.32 3.50
CA LEU A 36 -13.10 -9.35 2.76
C LEU A 36 -14.33 -9.34 3.68
N VAL A 37 -14.28 -10.01 4.83
CA VAL A 37 -15.32 -9.95 5.87
C VAL A 37 -15.40 -8.56 6.49
N VAL A 38 -14.25 -7.93 6.77
CA VAL A 38 -14.17 -6.54 7.24
C VAL A 38 -14.71 -5.58 6.18
N PHE A 39 -14.35 -5.74 4.91
CA PHE A 39 -14.85 -4.97 3.77
C PHE A 39 -16.35 -5.14 3.57
N SER A 40 -16.86 -6.37 3.64
CA SER A 40 -18.29 -6.66 3.53
C SER A 40 -19.06 -6.02 4.68
N SER A 41 -18.50 -6.06 5.89
CA SER A 41 -19.09 -5.40 7.07
C SER A 41 -19.10 -3.88 6.92
N ILE A 42 -18.00 -3.29 6.46
CA ILE A 42 -17.88 -1.85 6.22
C ILE A 42 -18.82 -1.41 5.08
N LEU A 43 -18.92 -2.15 3.98
CA LEU A 43 -19.83 -1.86 2.86
C LEU A 43 -21.31 -1.99 3.26
N VAL A 44 -21.66 -2.98 4.09
CA VAL A 44 -23.01 -3.12 4.64
C VAL A 44 -23.36 -1.94 5.55
N VAL A 45 -22.42 -1.49 6.38
CA VAL A 45 -22.61 -0.30 7.24
C VAL A 45 -22.73 0.97 6.38
N CYS A 46 -21.85 1.16 5.39
CA CYS A 46 -21.86 2.31 4.49
C CYS A 46 -23.12 2.37 3.59
N SER A 47 -23.60 1.22 3.08
CA SER A 47 -24.80 1.15 2.24
C SER A 47 -26.08 1.46 3.02
N ARG A 48 -26.21 0.95 4.24
CA ARG A 48 -27.29 1.30 5.16
C ARG A 48 -27.27 2.80 5.53
N PHE A 49 -26.09 3.40 5.60
CA PHE A 49 -25.91 4.81 5.91
C PHE A 49 -26.18 5.76 4.72
N MET A 50 -25.80 5.37 3.50
CA MET A 50 -26.17 6.08 2.27
C MET A 50 -27.69 6.13 2.11
N ASN A 51 -28.39 5.02 2.37
CA ASN A 51 -29.86 4.98 2.37
C ASN A 51 -30.49 5.74 3.55
N GLY A 52 -29.80 5.83 4.69
CA GLY A 52 -30.25 6.57 5.87
C GLY A 52 -30.18 8.10 5.77
N ARG A 53 -29.45 8.65 4.79
CA ARG A 53 -29.37 10.11 4.56
C ARG A 53 -30.66 10.75 4.01
N VAL A 54 -31.69 9.96 3.70
CA VAL A 54 -32.96 10.46 3.15
C VAL A 54 -34.01 10.78 4.23
N GLN A 55 -33.76 10.51 5.51
CA GLN A 55 -34.66 10.92 6.60
C GLN A 55 -33.99 11.93 7.54
N GLN A 56 -33.94 13.20 7.12
CA GLN A 56 -33.53 14.29 8.01
C GLN A 56 -34.60 15.39 8.03
N TYR A 57 -35.15 15.62 9.22
CA TYR A 57 -36.32 16.41 9.54
C TYR A 57 -36.25 17.86 9.00
N PRO A 58 -37.16 18.27 8.09
CA PRO A 58 -37.09 19.56 7.39
C PRO A 58 -37.31 20.79 8.30
N GLY A 59 -37.90 20.62 9.49
CA GLY A 59 -38.27 21.74 10.38
C GLY A 59 -37.09 22.42 11.09
N CYS A 60 -36.02 21.70 11.45
CA CYS A 60 -34.93 22.28 12.24
C CYS A 60 -34.00 23.21 11.42
N VAL A 61 -33.93 23.02 10.10
CA VAL A 61 -33.04 23.82 9.21
C VAL A 61 -33.62 25.21 8.93
N GLN A 62 -34.95 25.35 8.96
CA GLN A 62 -35.62 26.63 8.72
C GLN A 62 -35.57 27.58 9.92
N GLN A 63 -35.51 27.06 11.14
CA GLN A 63 -35.68 27.88 12.35
C GLN A 63 -34.39 28.55 12.85
N TYR A 64 -33.20 28.01 12.53
CA TYR A 64 -31.93 28.58 12.95
C TYR A 64 -30.84 28.39 11.87
N PRO A 65 -30.78 29.26 10.83
CA PRO A 65 -29.87 29.09 9.69
C PRO A 65 -28.38 29.14 10.05
N GLY A 66 -28.01 29.59 11.27
CA GLY A 66 -26.65 29.61 11.79
C GLY A 66 -26.28 28.48 12.78
N CYS A 67 -27.23 27.61 13.14
CA CYS A 67 -27.05 26.60 14.19
C CYS A 67 -27.06 25.16 13.64
N VAL A 68 -26.34 24.89 12.55
CA VAL A 68 -25.91 23.52 12.28
C VAL A 68 -24.83 23.16 13.30
N GLN A 69 -25.24 22.90 14.54
CA GLN A 69 -24.45 22.08 15.43
C GLN A 69 -24.33 20.72 14.73
N GLN A 70 -23.12 20.41 14.27
CA GLN A 70 -22.78 19.09 13.79
C GLN A 70 -22.92 18.14 14.97
N TYR A 71 -24.12 17.59 15.17
CA TYR A 71 -24.37 16.60 16.21
C TYR A 71 -23.41 15.44 15.99
N PRO A 72 -22.69 14.99 17.02
CA PRO A 72 -21.84 13.83 16.88
C PRO A 72 -22.76 12.66 16.57
N GLY A 73 -22.74 12.18 15.32
CA GLY A 73 -23.39 10.92 14.98
C GLY A 73 -22.82 9.80 15.86
N VAL A 74 -23.50 8.66 15.93
CA VAL A 74 -23.11 7.47 16.74
C VAL A 74 -21.62 7.09 16.57
N PHE A 75 -21.00 7.46 15.45
CA PHE A 75 -19.60 7.19 15.12
C PHE A 75 -18.58 8.30 15.50
N SER A 76 -18.96 9.39 16.16
CA SER A 76 -18.01 10.48 16.50
C SER A 76 -16.85 10.02 17.39
N ARG A 77 -17.02 8.92 18.13
CA ARG A 77 -15.98 8.28 18.94
C ARG A 77 -14.93 7.55 18.08
N PHE A 78 -15.30 7.15 16.87
CA PHE A 78 -14.49 6.31 15.96
C PHE A 78 -14.03 7.04 14.70
N MET A 79 -14.41 8.30 14.52
CA MET A 79 -14.15 9.06 13.30
C MET A 79 -13.67 10.45 13.66
N ASN A 80 -12.57 10.87 13.05
CA ASN A 80 -12.11 12.24 13.14
C ASN A 80 -13.05 13.21 12.39
N GLY A 81 -13.00 14.50 12.77
CA GLY A 81 -13.69 15.53 11.99
C GLY A 81 -13.07 15.71 10.61
N ARG A 82 -13.90 16.06 9.61
CA ARG A 82 -13.42 16.36 8.25
C ARG A 82 -12.34 17.43 8.28
N VAL A 83 -11.21 17.13 7.66
CA VAL A 83 -10.01 17.94 7.77
C VAL A 83 -9.98 18.97 6.64
N PRO A 84 -9.91 20.28 6.92
CA PRO A 84 -9.67 21.29 5.89
C PRO A 84 -8.36 21.02 5.14
N SER A 85 -8.28 21.43 3.87
CA SER A 85 -7.07 21.23 3.05
C SER A 85 -5.79 21.80 3.69
N SER A 86 -5.92 22.87 4.49
CA SER A 86 -4.85 23.56 5.21
C SER A 86 -4.46 22.95 6.57
N LYS A 87 -5.18 21.91 7.04
CA LYS A 87 -4.92 21.28 8.34
C LYS A 87 -4.48 19.83 8.18
N ARG A 88 -3.73 19.33 9.17
CA ARG A 88 -3.29 17.94 9.25
C ARG A 88 -4.43 17.04 9.71
N TYR A 89 -4.46 15.82 9.17
CA TYR A 89 -5.31 14.75 9.64
C TYR A 89 -5.02 14.44 11.11
N ARG A 90 -6.07 14.39 11.95
CA ARG A 90 -5.97 14.12 13.39
C ARG A 90 -6.86 12.93 13.73
N PRO A 91 -6.33 11.71 13.64
CA PRO A 91 -7.09 10.51 13.94
C PRO A 91 -7.47 10.43 15.42
N THR A 92 -8.55 9.71 15.71
CA THR A 92 -8.88 9.25 17.06
C THR A 92 -7.91 8.16 17.54
N ASP A 93 -7.92 7.81 18.83
CA ASP A 93 -7.08 6.71 19.35
C ASP A 93 -7.36 5.37 18.64
N TYR A 94 -8.63 5.12 18.30
CA TYR A 94 -9.03 3.92 17.56
C TYR A 94 -8.48 3.93 16.13
N GLU A 95 -8.53 5.07 15.45
CA GLU A 95 -7.98 5.22 14.09
C GLU A 95 -6.45 5.10 14.09
N HIS A 96 -5.76 5.64 15.10
CA HIS A 96 -4.32 5.44 15.27
C HIS A 96 -3.98 3.96 15.43
N ALA A 97 -4.70 3.23 16.30
CA ALA A 97 -4.48 1.80 16.49
C ALA A 97 -4.73 1.01 15.20
N ALA A 98 -5.82 1.31 14.47
CA ALA A 98 -6.14 0.66 13.20
C ALA A 98 -5.09 0.96 12.13
N ASN A 99 -4.62 2.20 12.01
CA ASN A 99 -3.58 2.59 11.05
C ASN A 99 -2.25 1.86 11.34
N CYS A 100 -1.84 1.79 12.62
CA CYS A 100 -0.66 1.02 13.02
C CYS A 100 -0.81 -0.48 12.74
N ALA A 101 -1.94 -1.08 13.12
CA ALA A 101 -2.14 -2.52 12.98
C ALA A 101 -2.19 -2.93 11.50
N THR A 102 -2.87 -2.15 10.66
CA THR A 102 -3.03 -2.46 9.23
C THR A 102 -1.71 -2.47 8.48
N HIS A 103 -0.76 -1.56 8.72
CA HIS A 103 0.58 -1.62 8.11
C HIS A 103 1.56 -2.51 8.87
N GLY A 104 1.51 -2.50 10.21
CA GLY A 104 2.43 -3.26 11.06
C GLY A 104 2.36 -4.77 10.81
N LEU A 105 1.16 -5.28 10.51
CA LEU A 105 0.94 -6.67 10.13
C LEU A 105 1.76 -7.11 8.91
N TRP A 106 2.00 -6.21 7.94
CA TRP A 106 2.64 -6.54 6.67
C TRP A 106 4.16 -6.38 6.68
N ILE A 107 4.77 -5.88 7.75
CA ILE A 107 6.23 -5.74 7.87
C ILE A 107 6.93 -7.10 7.77
N ILE A 108 6.47 -8.10 8.52
CA ILE A 108 7.09 -9.43 8.50
C ILE A 108 6.87 -10.11 7.14
N PRO A 109 5.63 -10.18 6.59
CA PRO A 109 5.39 -10.68 5.24
C PRO A 109 6.23 -9.97 4.16
N SER A 110 6.43 -8.65 4.24
CA SER A 110 7.22 -7.93 3.23
C SER A 110 8.71 -8.28 3.28
N LEU A 111 9.26 -8.43 4.49
CA LEU A 111 10.65 -8.85 4.68
C LEU A 111 10.85 -10.28 4.15
N VAL A 112 9.96 -11.20 4.54
CA VAL A 112 9.98 -12.59 4.05
C VAL A 112 9.84 -12.63 2.53
N GLY A 113 8.89 -11.88 1.96
CA GLY A 113 8.70 -11.82 0.51
C GLY A 113 9.94 -11.30 -0.23
N GLY A 114 10.57 -10.23 0.26
CA GLY A 114 11.83 -9.73 -0.28
C GLY A 114 12.95 -10.77 -0.21
N SER A 115 13.10 -11.47 0.92
CA SER A 115 14.07 -12.55 1.08
C SER A 115 13.81 -13.73 0.13
N VAL A 116 12.54 -14.12 -0.05
CA VAL A 116 12.16 -15.20 -0.98
C VAL A 116 12.58 -14.86 -2.41
N LEU A 117 12.29 -13.65 -2.90
CA LEU A 117 12.74 -13.22 -4.23
C LEU A 117 14.27 -13.24 -4.36
N TYR A 118 14.97 -12.80 -3.32
CA TYR A 118 16.43 -12.80 -3.31
C TYR A 118 17.01 -14.22 -3.39
N PHE A 119 16.48 -15.17 -2.61
CA PHE A 119 16.96 -16.56 -2.64
C PHE A 119 16.57 -17.32 -3.92
N LEU A 120 15.49 -16.92 -4.59
CA LEU A 120 15.11 -17.46 -5.89
C LEU A 120 15.90 -16.85 -7.06
N SER A 121 16.67 -15.79 -6.81
CA SER A 121 17.41 -15.10 -7.86
C SER A 121 18.52 -16.01 -8.44
N VAL A 122 18.52 -16.19 -9.76
CA VAL A 122 19.53 -17.01 -10.45
C VAL A 122 20.71 -16.19 -10.98
N ASP A 123 20.54 -14.87 -11.10
CA ASP A 123 21.55 -13.95 -11.59
C ASP A 123 21.58 -12.63 -10.79
N GLN A 124 22.62 -11.82 -11.05
CA GLN A 124 22.84 -10.56 -10.36
C GLN A 124 21.72 -9.52 -10.59
N TRP A 125 21.06 -9.55 -11.75
CA TRP A 125 20.00 -8.61 -12.09
C TRP A 125 18.70 -8.96 -11.36
N GLN A 126 18.37 -10.25 -11.27
CA GLN A 126 17.30 -10.74 -10.42
C GLN A 126 17.57 -10.39 -8.95
N ALA A 127 18.79 -10.63 -8.46
CA ALA A 127 19.14 -10.32 -7.07
C ALA A 127 19.02 -8.81 -6.77
N ALA A 128 19.46 -7.94 -7.69
CA ALA A 128 19.34 -6.50 -7.56
C ALA A 128 17.88 -6.03 -7.59
N ALA A 129 17.06 -6.58 -8.50
CA ALA A 129 15.64 -6.28 -8.58
C ALA A 129 14.89 -6.74 -7.32
N ALA A 130 15.20 -7.93 -6.79
CA ALA A 130 14.64 -8.46 -5.55
C ALA A 130 14.99 -7.58 -4.36
N TRP A 131 16.24 -7.12 -4.26
CA TRP A 131 16.69 -6.24 -3.19
C TRP A 131 16.00 -4.88 -3.24
N LEU A 132 15.96 -4.23 -4.42
CA LEU A 132 15.30 -2.94 -4.59
C LEU A 132 13.80 -3.03 -4.29
N TYR A 133 13.12 -4.04 -4.84
CA TYR A 133 11.70 -4.28 -4.59
C TYR A 133 11.42 -4.55 -3.11
N GLY A 134 12.16 -5.50 -2.50
CA GLY A 134 11.97 -5.92 -1.11
C GLY A 134 12.27 -4.80 -0.11
N ALA A 135 13.31 -3.98 -0.38
CA ALA A 135 13.62 -2.81 0.42
C ALA A 135 12.54 -1.73 0.30
N GLY A 136 12.02 -1.47 -0.91
CA GLY A 136 10.92 -0.54 -1.12
C GLY A 136 9.63 -0.99 -0.42
N LEU A 137 9.25 -2.26 -0.57
CA LEU A 137 8.05 -2.85 0.04
C LEU A 137 8.13 -2.81 1.56
N SER A 138 9.25 -3.24 2.14
CA SER A 138 9.44 -3.23 3.59
C SER A 138 9.54 -1.80 4.13
N GLY A 139 10.24 -0.92 3.42
CA GLY A 139 10.37 0.49 3.77
C GLY A 139 9.02 1.20 3.85
N LEU A 140 8.09 0.91 2.93
CA LEU A 140 6.72 1.43 2.97
C LEU A 140 6.00 1.06 4.27
N PHE A 141 5.93 -0.24 4.62
CA PHE A 141 5.20 -0.69 5.80
C PHE A 141 5.87 -0.23 7.10
N ILE A 142 7.20 -0.27 7.17
CA ILE A 142 7.96 0.18 8.33
C ILE A 142 7.77 1.69 8.54
N SER A 143 7.95 2.50 7.50
CA SER A 143 7.86 3.96 7.63
C SER A 143 6.46 4.41 8.06
N SER A 144 5.41 3.82 7.49
CA SER A 144 4.03 4.11 7.87
C SER A 144 3.72 3.70 9.30
N THR A 145 4.15 2.51 9.70
CA THR A 145 3.94 2.02 11.07
C THR A 145 4.67 2.88 12.10
N LEU A 146 5.92 3.28 11.81
CA LEU A 146 6.69 4.19 12.66
C LEU A 146 6.00 5.56 12.77
N PHE A 147 5.56 6.13 11.66
CA PHE A 147 4.83 7.40 11.68
C PHE A 147 3.58 7.33 12.56
N HIS A 148 2.69 6.37 12.33
CA HIS A 148 1.45 6.28 13.10
C HIS A 148 1.69 5.96 14.58
N THR A 149 2.73 5.17 14.89
CA THR A 149 3.11 4.87 16.28
C THR A 149 3.65 6.11 16.99
N VAL A 150 4.52 6.88 16.33
CA VAL A 150 5.06 8.14 16.86
C VAL A 150 3.94 9.16 17.04
N ALA A 151 3.07 9.31 16.04
CA ALA A 151 1.93 10.24 16.09
C ALA A 151 0.95 9.87 17.22
N TRP A 152 0.83 8.58 17.55
CA TRP A 152 -0.02 8.12 18.65
C TRP A 152 0.63 8.30 20.03
N LYS A 153 1.87 7.81 20.22
CA LYS A 153 2.49 7.70 21.55
C LYS A 153 3.38 8.89 21.92
N ILE A 154 3.91 9.63 20.95
CA ILE A 154 4.94 10.66 21.16
C ILE A 154 4.52 12.00 20.53
N ARG A 155 3.22 12.31 20.54
CA ARG A 155 2.64 13.54 19.96
C ARG A 155 3.23 14.86 20.52
N HIS A 156 3.86 14.81 21.69
CA HIS A 156 4.48 16.00 22.29
C HIS A 156 5.76 16.42 21.55
N LEU A 157 6.46 15.51 20.87
CA LEU A 157 7.65 15.79 20.06
C LEU A 157 7.27 16.07 18.61
N ARG A 158 6.66 17.22 18.36
CA ARG A 158 6.14 17.61 17.03
C ARG A 158 7.18 17.52 15.90
N ILE A 159 8.45 17.82 16.19
CA ILE A 159 9.53 17.75 15.20
C ILE A 159 9.77 16.30 14.73
N VAL A 160 9.73 15.34 15.67
CA VAL A 160 9.95 13.93 15.36
C VAL A 160 8.78 13.38 14.55
N GLU A 161 7.54 13.67 14.97
CA GLU A 161 6.32 13.33 14.23
C GLU A 161 6.36 13.88 12.79
N GLN A 162 6.76 15.14 12.61
CA GLN A 162 6.88 15.75 11.27
C GLN A 162 7.90 15.04 10.38
N ARG A 163 9.05 14.63 10.92
CA ARG A 163 10.05 13.89 10.16
C ARG A 163 9.54 12.53 9.71
N PHE A 164 8.96 11.74 10.62
CA PHE A 164 8.37 10.45 10.25
C PHE A 164 7.22 10.60 9.26
N HIS A 165 6.42 11.66 9.37
CA HIS A 165 5.37 11.95 8.40
C HIS A 165 5.92 12.28 7.01
N MET A 166 7.08 12.93 6.91
CA MET A 166 7.76 13.11 5.62
C MET A 166 8.29 11.78 5.09
N CYS A 167 8.97 11.00 5.94
CA CYS A 167 9.50 9.70 5.55
C CYS A 167 8.41 8.78 5.00
N ASP A 168 7.24 8.72 5.65
CA ASP A 168 6.09 7.95 5.19
C ASP A 168 5.63 8.34 3.78
N ARG A 169 5.49 9.65 3.53
CA ARG A 169 5.07 10.16 2.21
C ARG A 169 6.14 10.01 1.13
N MET A 170 7.42 10.12 1.49
CA MET A 170 8.54 9.85 0.58
C MET A 170 8.63 8.35 0.25
N ALA A 171 8.34 7.47 1.21
CA ALA A 171 8.39 6.02 1.02
C ALA A 171 7.41 5.56 -0.09
N ILE A 172 6.27 6.23 -0.26
CA ILE A 172 5.34 5.94 -1.36
C ILE A 172 6.01 6.16 -2.73
N TYR A 173 6.74 7.26 -2.93
CA TYR A 173 7.44 7.54 -4.19
C TYR A 173 8.51 6.48 -4.50
N PHE A 174 9.31 6.13 -3.51
CA PHE A 174 10.33 5.08 -3.64
C PHE A 174 9.73 3.71 -3.86
N PHE A 175 8.62 3.39 -3.18
CA PHE A 175 7.94 2.11 -3.35
C PHE A 175 7.35 1.96 -4.76
N ILE A 176 6.75 3.01 -5.34
CA ILE A 176 6.28 2.97 -6.73
C ILE A 176 7.46 2.71 -7.68
N ALA A 177 8.61 3.37 -7.50
CA ALA A 177 9.78 3.11 -8.32
C ALA A 177 10.30 1.67 -8.17
N ALA A 178 10.36 1.18 -6.93
CA ALA A 178 10.77 -0.17 -6.60
C ALA A 178 9.80 -1.24 -7.16
N SER A 179 8.48 -1.01 -7.15
CA SER A 179 7.47 -1.95 -7.64
C SER A 179 7.57 -2.20 -9.14
N TYR A 180 7.96 -1.18 -9.91
CA TYR A 180 8.17 -1.28 -11.35
C TYR A 180 9.54 -1.83 -11.74
N THR A 181 10.53 -1.76 -10.84
CA THR A 181 11.92 -2.12 -11.13
C THR A 181 12.07 -3.57 -11.64
N PRO A 182 11.47 -4.62 -11.02
CA PRO A 182 11.58 -5.99 -11.53
C PRO A 182 11.06 -6.15 -12.96
N TRP A 183 9.93 -5.52 -13.29
CA TRP A 183 9.35 -5.55 -14.64
C TRP A 183 10.23 -4.85 -15.65
N LEU A 184 10.67 -3.65 -15.30
CA LEU A 184 11.53 -2.88 -16.20
C LEU A 184 12.88 -3.55 -16.39
N MET A 185 13.40 -4.26 -15.38
CA MET A 185 14.71 -4.91 -15.39
C MET A 185 14.76 -6.28 -16.05
N LEU A 186 13.79 -7.14 -15.72
CA LEU A 186 13.84 -8.58 -16.01
C LEU A 186 12.96 -8.99 -17.18
N ARG A 187 11.95 -8.20 -17.53
CA ARG A 187 11.06 -8.49 -18.65
C ARG A 187 11.57 -7.82 -19.91
N GLU A 188 11.46 -8.53 -21.03
CA GLU A 188 11.65 -7.92 -22.35
C GLU A 188 10.45 -7.02 -22.65
N LEU A 189 10.72 -5.72 -22.70
CA LEU A 189 9.77 -4.67 -22.97
C LEU A 189 10.27 -3.88 -24.19
N GLY A 190 9.37 -3.13 -24.83
CA GLY A 190 9.74 -2.30 -25.98
C GLY A 190 10.91 -1.33 -25.72
N PRO A 191 11.43 -0.65 -26.76
CA PRO A 191 12.65 0.16 -26.69
C PRO A 191 12.62 1.26 -25.61
N TRP A 192 11.43 1.71 -25.21
CA TRP A 192 11.24 2.71 -24.17
C TRP A 192 11.56 2.22 -22.74
N SER A 193 11.70 0.92 -22.51
CA SER A 193 11.94 0.34 -21.19
C SER A 193 13.26 0.77 -20.56
N CYS A 194 14.33 0.89 -21.35
CA CYS A 194 15.63 1.33 -20.85
C CYS A 194 15.59 2.77 -20.32
N HIS A 195 14.87 3.67 -20.99
CA HIS A 195 14.65 5.04 -20.55
C HIS A 195 13.74 5.08 -19.31
N MET A 196 12.68 4.27 -19.30
CA MET A 196 11.73 4.24 -18.19
C MET A 196 12.38 3.80 -16.86
N ARG A 197 13.40 2.93 -16.89
CA ARG A 197 14.20 2.56 -15.71
C ARG A 197 14.79 3.78 -15.00
N TRP A 198 15.30 4.76 -15.74
CA TRP A 198 15.89 5.96 -15.13
C TRP A 198 14.84 7.02 -14.81
N ILE A 199 13.87 7.21 -15.71
CA ILE A 199 12.80 8.20 -15.53
C ILE A 199 12.06 7.98 -14.22
N ILE A 200 11.71 6.72 -13.90
CA ILE A 200 10.92 6.44 -12.70
C ILE A 200 11.65 6.78 -11.40
N TRP A 201 12.95 6.52 -11.32
CA TRP A 201 13.76 6.85 -10.15
C TRP A 201 14.02 8.36 -10.06
N ILE A 202 14.19 9.05 -11.20
CA ILE A 202 14.25 10.52 -11.23
C ILE A 202 12.92 11.11 -10.72
N MET A 203 11.78 10.59 -11.16
CA MET A 203 10.47 11.01 -10.65
C MET A 203 10.33 10.75 -9.15
N ALA A 204 10.84 9.62 -8.64
CA ALA A 204 10.83 9.33 -7.21
C ALA A 204 11.64 10.34 -6.40
N VAL A 205 12.82 10.73 -6.89
CA VAL A 205 13.66 11.76 -6.27
C VAL A 205 12.96 13.11 -6.31
N ILE A 206 12.42 13.53 -7.46
CA ILE A 206 11.69 14.79 -7.61
C ILE A 206 10.48 14.85 -6.66
N GLY A 207 9.68 13.78 -6.61
CA GLY A 207 8.53 13.67 -5.70
C GLY A 207 8.94 13.72 -4.23
N SER A 208 10.04 13.05 -3.88
CA SER A 208 10.60 13.07 -2.53
C SER A 208 11.11 14.45 -2.13
N THR A 209 11.83 15.13 -3.04
CA THR A 209 12.27 16.51 -2.88
C THR A 209 11.08 17.46 -2.71
N TYR A 210 10.01 17.25 -3.48
CA TYR A 210 8.77 18.01 -3.34
C TYR A 210 8.16 17.85 -1.94
N VAL A 211 8.05 16.62 -1.43
CA VAL A 211 7.55 16.33 -0.07
C VAL A 211 8.42 17.03 0.99
N PHE A 212 9.73 17.00 0.79
CA PHE A 212 10.71 17.61 1.70
C PHE A 212 10.62 19.14 1.74
N TYR A 213 10.36 19.84 0.62
CA TYR A 213 10.28 21.31 0.65
C TYR A 213 8.88 21.83 0.97
N PHE A 214 7.83 21.24 0.39
CA PHE A 214 6.48 21.83 0.41
C PHE A 214 5.57 21.30 1.52
N HIS A 215 6.02 20.35 2.35
CA HIS A 215 5.40 19.97 3.63
C HIS A 215 3.86 20.11 3.71
N GLU A 216 3.13 19.16 3.11
CA GLU A 216 1.64 19.08 3.11
C GLU A 216 0.89 20.27 2.46
N ARG A 217 1.59 21.28 1.91
CA ARG A 217 0.96 22.53 1.45
C ARG A 217 0.04 22.32 0.24
N TYR A 218 0.41 21.45 -0.71
CA TYR A 218 -0.42 21.15 -1.88
C TYR A 218 -0.69 19.66 -2.05
N LYS A 219 -1.54 19.10 -1.18
CA LYS A 219 -1.93 17.67 -1.17
C LYS A 219 -2.46 17.14 -2.51
N LEU A 220 -3.05 18.00 -3.36
CA LEU A 220 -3.51 17.58 -4.69
C LEU A 220 -2.34 17.33 -5.65
N VAL A 221 -1.30 18.17 -5.62
CA VAL A 221 -0.12 18.02 -6.47
C VAL A 221 0.63 16.74 -6.09
N GLU A 222 0.77 16.48 -4.79
CA GLU A 222 1.36 15.23 -4.28
C GLU A 222 0.62 14.00 -4.81
N LEU A 223 -0.72 14.00 -4.69
CA LEU A 223 -1.56 12.91 -5.20
C LEU A 223 -1.44 12.74 -6.72
N LEU A 224 -1.45 13.83 -7.49
CA LEU A 224 -1.25 13.78 -8.93
C LEU A 224 0.13 13.21 -9.29
N GLY A 225 1.15 13.53 -8.50
CA GLY A 225 2.49 12.96 -8.63
C GLY A 225 2.50 11.45 -8.42
N TYR A 226 1.82 10.95 -7.37
CA TYR A 226 1.69 9.51 -7.14
C TYR A 226 0.95 8.81 -8.29
N VAL A 227 -0.17 9.38 -8.75
CA VAL A 227 -0.95 8.82 -9.87
C VAL A 227 -0.15 8.84 -11.16
N ALA A 228 0.58 9.91 -11.45
CA ALA A 228 1.44 10.00 -12.64
C ALA A 228 2.56 8.96 -12.62
N MET A 229 3.23 8.79 -11.48
CA MET A 229 4.22 7.72 -11.32
C MET A 229 3.61 6.32 -11.35
N GLY A 230 2.39 6.17 -10.85
CA GLY A 230 1.66 4.91 -10.89
C GLY A 230 1.17 4.54 -12.29
N ALA A 231 0.80 5.51 -13.13
CA ALA A 231 0.20 5.25 -14.45
C ALA A 231 1.21 5.33 -15.61
N GLY A 232 2.21 6.21 -15.54
CA GLY A 232 3.16 6.45 -16.63
C GLY A 232 3.94 5.19 -17.05
N PRO A 233 4.66 4.52 -16.14
CA PRO A 233 5.38 3.29 -16.44
C PRO A 233 4.47 2.13 -16.89
N ALA A 234 3.19 2.13 -16.48
CA ALA A 234 2.23 1.12 -16.91
C ALA A 234 2.05 1.12 -18.45
N LEU A 235 2.16 2.28 -19.11
CA LEU A 235 2.09 2.37 -20.58
C LEU A 235 3.21 1.59 -21.27
N VAL A 236 4.41 1.59 -20.68
CA VAL A 236 5.54 0.80 -21.19
C VAL A 236 5.32 -0.69 -20.93
N ILE A 237 4.77 -1.03 -19.75
CA ILE A 237 4.46 -2.42 -19.39
C ILE A 237 3.38 -3.01 -20.31
N LEU A 238 2.38 -2.24 -20.72
CA LEU A 238 1.37 -2.67 -21.68
C LEU A 238 1.94 -3.03 -23.06
N SER A 239 3.18 -2.65 -23.36
CA SER A 239 3.88 -3.02 -24.60
C SER A 239 4.65 -4.35 -24.53
N MET A 240 4.52 -5.11 -23.44
CA MET A 240 5.18 -6.41 -23.30
C MET A 240 4.67 -7.43 -24.32
N ALA A 241 5.59 -8.20 -24.93
CA ALA A 241 5.25 -9.21 -25.92
C ALA A 241 4.56 -10.43 -25.29
N ASP A 242 5.10 -10.92 -24.17
CA ASP A 242 4.45 -11.94 -23.34
C ASP A 242 3.65 -11.24 -22.24
N THR A 243 2.32 -11.38 -22.30
CA THR A 243 1.36 -10.71 -21.41
C THR A 243 1.21 -11.36 -20.03
N ALA A 244 1.99 -12.40 -19.71
CA ALA A 244 1.96 -13.03 -18.39
C ALA A 244 2.21 -11.98 -17.28
N GLY A 245 1.31 -11.96 -16.29
CA GLY A 245 1.34 -10.99 -15.18
C GLY A 245 0.60 -9.68 -15.41
N LEU A 246 0.18 -9.34 -16.64
CA LEU A 246 -0.55 -8.09 -16.90
C LEU A 246 -1.89 -8.02 -16.14
N CYS A 247 -2.59 -9.15 -16.02
CA CYS A 247 -3.86 -9.20 -15.32
C CYS A 247 -3.68 -8.85 -13.84
N GLU A 248 -2.70 -9.46 -13.19
CA GLU A 248 -2.36 -9.23 -11.78
C GLU A 248 -1.87 -7.80 -11.55
N LEU A 249 -1.07 -7.24 -12.47
CA LEU A 249 -0.66 -5.84 -12.43
C LEU A 249 -1.86 -4.89 -12.53
N ALA A 250 -2.80 -5.17 -13.43
CA ALA A 250 -4.02 -4.40 -13.60
C ALA A 250 -4.91 -4.47 -12.36
N VAL A 251 -5.13 -5.67 -11.80
CA VAL A 251 -5.89 -5.88 -10.56
C VAL A 251 -5.23 -5.14 -9.38
N GLY A 252 -3.92 -5.22 -9.24
CA GLY A 252 -3.18 -4.46 -8.23
C GLY A 252 -3.31 -2.94 -8.43
N GLY A 253 -3.26 -2.47 -9.67
CA GLY A 253 -3.51 -1.08 -10.04
C GLY A 253 -4.92 -0.61 -9.66
N ILE A 254 -5.94 -1.44 -9.88
CA ILE A 254 -7.32 -1.16 -9.48
C ILE A 254 -7.42 -1.01 -7.96
N PHE A 255 -6.77 -1.89 -7.17
CA PHE A 255 -6.73 -1.73 -5.71
C PHE A 255 -6.17 -0.37 -5.28
N TYR A 256 -5.07 0.09 -5.90
CA TYR A 256 -4.52 1.42 -5.62
C TYR A 256 -5.50 2.54 -5.99
N VAL A 257 -6.12 2.49 -7.18
CA VAL A 257 -7.08 3.52 -7.62
C VAL A 257 -8.30 3.59 -6.71
N VAL A 258 -8.90 2.44 -6.38
CA VAL A 258 -10.06 2.37 -5.47
C VAL A 258 -9.67 2.88 -4.08
N GLY A 259 -8.48 2.50 -3.61
CA GLY A 259 -7.98 2.97 -2.33
C GLY A 259 -7.88 4.51 -2.24
N VAL A 260 -7.51 5.20 -3.32
CA VAL A 260 -7.40 6.68 -3.32
C VAL A 260 -8.74 7.33 -2.95
N ALA A 261 -9.86 6.71 -3.30
CA ALA A 261 -11.18 7.19 -2.90
C ALA A 261 -11.36 7.17 -1.37
N PHE A 262 -10.85 6.14 -0.68
CA PHE A 262 -10.85 6.06 0.78
C PHE A 262 -9.87 7.03 1.41
N PHE A 263 -8.68 7.20 0.85
CA PHE A 263 -7.72 8.22 1.30
C PHE A 263 -8.32 9.64 1.25
N LYS A 264 -9.08 9.95 0.19
CA LYS A 264 -9.80 11.24 0.08
C LYS A 264 -11.02 11.35 1.00
N SER A 265 -11.48 10.25 1.57
CA SER A 265 -12.65 10.16 2.44
C SER A 265 -12.31 10.28 3.94
N ASP A 266 -11.06 10.61 4.29
CA ASP A 266 -10.64 10.86 5.67
C ASP A 266 -11.51 11.92 6.38
N GLY A 267 -12.08 11.55 7.53
CA GLY A 267 -13.04 12.37 8.29
C GLY A 267 -14.44 12.47 7.69
N VAL A 268 -14.74 11.68 6.66
CA VAL A 268 -16.09 11.46 6.10
C VAL A 268 -16.57 10.03 6.39
N VAL A 269 -15.67 9.06 6.31
CA VAL A 269 -15.94 7.64 6.60
C VAL A 269 -15.08 7.21 7.80
N PRO A 270 -15.66 6.54 8.82
CA PRO A 270 -14.88 6.01 9.95
C PRO A 270 -13.79 5.06 9.45
N PHE A 271 -12.57 5.21 9.97
CA PHE A 271 -11.42 4.37 9.59
C PHE A 271 -11.04 4.42 8.09
N ALA A 272 -11.45 5.47 7.36
CA ALA A 272 -11.10 5.66 5.94
C ALA A 272 -9.61 5.42 5.64
N HIS A 273 -8.74 5.99 6.46
CA HIS A 273 -7.29 5.84 6.31
C HIS A 273 -6.80 4.39 6.49
N ALA A 274 -7.36 3.67 7.47
CA ALA A 274 -7.04 2.26 7.68
C ALA A 274 -7.58 1.37 6.54
N ILE A 275 -8.72 1.74 5.95
CA ILE A 275 -9.24 1.05 4.76
C ILE A 275 -8.32 1.31 3.56
N TRP A 276 -7.84 2.54 3.38
CA TRP A 276 -6.83 2.88 2.39
C TRP A 276 -5.58 2.01 2.53
N HIS A 277 -5.07 1.85 3.75
CA HIS A 277 -3.94 0.96 4.05
C HIS A 277 -4.17 -0.48 3.59
N LEU A 278 -5.37 -1.03 3.80
CA LEU A 278 -5.71 -2.37 3.33
C LEU A 278 -5.66 -2.45 1.80
N PHE A 279 -6.18 -1.45 1.08
CA PHE A 279 -6.08 -1.40 -0.39
C PHE A 279 -4.64 -1.34 -0.87
N VAL A 280 -3.80 -0.54 -0.22
CA VAL A 280 -2.37 -0.44 -0.53
C VAL A 280 -1.69 -1.79 -0.32
N ALA A 281 -1.98 -2.48 0.78
CA ALA A 281 -1.43 -3.81 1.07
C ALA A 281 -1.91 -4.87 0.08
N MET A 282 -3.20 -4.88 -0.30
CA MET A 282 -3.74 -5.81 -1.30
C MET A 282 -3.15 -5.56 -2.69
N GLY A 283 -3.00 -4.30 -3.09
CA GLY A 283 -2.30 -3.93 -4.33
C GLY A 283 -0.86 -4.42 -4.33
N ALA A 284 -0.14 -4.17 -3.24
CA ALA A 284 1.26 -4.58 -3.08
C ALA A 284 1.42 -6.11 -3.08
N ALA A 285 0.54 -6.84 -2.41
CA ALA A 285 0.53 -8.30 -2.39
C ALA A 285 0.23 -8.89 -3.78
N THR A 286 -0.69 -8.29 -4.53
CA THR A 286 -1.01 -8.70 -5.90
C THR A 286 0.18 -8.47 -6.84
N HIS A 287 0.82 -7.29 -6.73
CA HIS A 287 2.04 -6.99 -7.49
C HIS A 287 3.22 -7.89 -7.10
N TYR A 288 3.40 -8.19 -5.81
CA TYR A 288 4.38 -9.16 -5.34
C TYR A 288 4.15 -10.54 -5.97
N TYR A 289 2.92 -11.03 -5.92
CA TYR A 289 2.55 -12.31 -6.50
C TYR A 289 2.87 -12.36 -7.99
N ALA A 290 2.55 -11.31 -8.74
CA ALA A 290 2.86 -11.20 -10.15
C ALA A 290 4.36 -11.27 -10.41
N ILE A 291 5.17 -10.54 -9.64
CA ILE A 291 6.64 -10.55 -9.74
C ILE A 291 7.18 -11.95 -9.44
N TRP A 292 6.79 -12.54 -8.32
CA TRP A 292 7.25 -13.85 -7.91
C TRP A 292 6.90 -14.92 -8.97
N ARG A 293 5.65 -14.97 -9.41
CA ARG A 293 5.13 -16.01 -10.30
C ARG A 293 5.61 -15.89 -11.75
N HIS A 294 5.83 -14.67 -12.24
CA HIS A 294 6.12 -14.45 -13.66
C HIS A 294 7.57 -14.05 -13.94
N LEU A 295 8.32 -13.62 -12.92
CA LEU A 295 9.73 -13.20 -13.09
C LEU A 295 10.74 -14.08 -12.33
N TYR A 296 10.33 -14.80 -11.27
CA TYR A 296 11.26 -15.57 -10.42
C TYR A 296 10.99 -17.08 -10.38
N THR A 297 9.79 -17.54 -10.70
CA THR A 297 9.53 -18.98 -10.85
C THR A 297 9.69 -19.40 -12.32
N PRO A 298 10.46 -20.45 -12.63
CA PRO A 298 10.54 -21.01 -13.98
C PRO A 298 9.13 -21.34 -14.48
N GLY A 299 8.82 -20.94 -15.71
CA GLY A 299 7.55 -21.28 -16.35
C GLY A 299 7.41 -22.80 -16.43
N HIS A 300 6.28 -23.32 -15.93
CA HIS A 300 5.76 -24.63 -16.34
C HIS A 300 5.14 -24.52 -17.73
#